data_AF-A0A8J1UGM0-F1
#
_entry.id   AF-A0A8J1UGM0-F1
#
_cell.length_a   1.000
_cell.length_b   1.000
_cell.length_c   1.000
_cell.angle_alpha   90.00
_cell.angle_beta   90.00
_cell.angle_gamma   90.00
#
_symmetry.space_group_name_H-M   'P 1'
#
loop_
_entity.id
_entity.type
_entity.pdbx_description
1 polymer ?
#
loop_
_entity_poly.entity_id
_entity_poly.type
_entity_poly.pdbx_seq_one_letter_code
_entity_poly.pdbx_strand_id
1 'polypeptide(L)'
;YIKVDIYGKCGTRICPRNCLEFLGVRYKFYLAFENADCQDYVTEKVWRNSFKFNMVPIVRGRRNNFKNILPPYSYIHTNKFDSHEELAQYLKYLDNNDDEYNKYFEWRKTFISFNSAQFPYYCSLCRQLHMNKGQKKWYNDIWKWYSIEKQCNDYTSMIPENIND
;
A
#
# COMPACT_ATOMS: atom_id res chain seq x y z
N TYR A 1 -2.48 18.06 14.82
CA TYR A 1 -2.64 17.03 13.77
C TYR A 1 -3.11 15.70 14.37
N ILE A 2 -3.60 14.76 13.55
CA ILE A 2 -4.44 13.62 13.99
C ILE A 2 -3.72 12.65 14.94
N LYS A 3 -4.42 12.05 15.92
CA LYS A 3 -3.84 11.06 16.83
C LYS A 3 -3.58 9.75 16.08
N VAL A 4 -2.37 9.23 16.17
CA VAL A 4 -1.96 7.94 15.59
C VAL A 4 -1.70 6.94 16.69
N ASP A 5 -2.32 5.77 16.59
CA ASP A 5 -2.11 4.68 17.52
C ASP A 5 -1.19 3.63 16.89
N ILE A 6 -0.05 3.36 17.55
CA ILE A 6 0.99 2.48 17.02
C ILE A 6 0.97 1.16 17.80
N TYR A 7 0.68 0.06 17.09
CA TYR A 7 0.66 -1.29 17.65
C TYR A 7 1.89 -2.09 17.20
N GLY A 8 2.41 -2.93 18.09
CA GLY A 8 3.57 -3.78 17.82
C GLY A 8 4.88 -3.16 18.33
N LYS A 9 6.01 -3.70 17.87
CA LYS A 9 7.34 -3.40 18.44
C LYS A 9 7.77 -1.93 18.34
N CYS A 10 7.24 -1.18 17.38
CA CYS A 10 7.56 0.23 17.17
C CYS A 10 6.71 1.20 18.01
N GLY A 11 5.77 0.69 18.81
CA GLY A 11 4.88 1.50 19.65
C GLY A 11 4.68 0.89 21.02
N THR A 12 3.86 1.54 21.84
CA THR A 12 3.58 1.10 23.20
C THR A 12 2.34 0.21 23.31
N ARG A 13 1.53 0.10 22.25
CA ARG A 13 0.31 -0.72 22.26
C ARG A 13 0.55 -2.14 21.81
N ILE A 14 -0.10 -3.07 22.51
CA ILE A 14 -0.01 -4.50 22.24
C ILE A 14 -1.11 -4.91 21.26
N CYS A 15 -0.70 -5.58 20.18
CA CYS A 15 -1.60 -6.18 19.21
C CYS A 15 -2.22 -7.45 19.83
N PRO A 16 -3.56 -7.58 19.94
CA PRO A 16 -4.17 -8.82 20.38
C PRO A 16 -3.99 -9.95 19.34
N ARG A 17 -4.29 -11.20 19.69
CA ARG A 17 -4.09 -12.38 18.80
C ARG A 17 -4.73 -12.20 17.41
N ASN A 18 -5.94 -11.64 17.34
CA ASN A 18 -6.64 -11.30 16.10
C ASN A 18 -6.48 -9.82 15.74
N CYS A 19 -5.24 -9.31 15.76
CA CYS A 19 -5.01 -7.87 15.74
C CYS A 19 -5.67 -7.15 14.56
N LEU A 20 -5.54 -7.65 13.34
CA LEU A 20 -6.07 -6.96 12.16
C LEU A 20 -7.61 -6.89 12.15
N GLU A 21 -8.28 -7.92 12.66
CA GLU A 21 -9.73 -7.92 12.86
C GLU A 21 -10.13 -6.90 13.94
N PHE A 22 -9.40 -6.90 15.06
CA PHE A 22 -9.58 -5.91 16.12
C PHE A 22 -9.38 -4.47 15.64
N LEU A 23 -8.39 -4.24 14.76
CA LEU A 23 -8.12 -2.93 14.18
C LEU A 23 -9.20 -2.54 13.17
N GLY A 24 -9.64 -3.45 12.31
CA GLY A 24 -10.63 -3.19 11.26
C GLY A 24 -12.00 -2.74 11.77
N VAL A 25 -12.36 -3.10 13.01
CA VAL A 25 -13.61 -2.63 13.65
C VAL A 25 -13.44 -1.33 14.45
N ARG A 26 -12.22 -0.79 14.56
CA ARG A 26 -11.89 0.38 15.41
C ARG A 26 -11.26 1.54 14.67
N TYR A 27 -10.62 1.30 13.53
CA TYR A 27 -9.91 2.30 12.76
C TYR A 27 -10.46 2.37 11.35
N LYS A 28 -10.58 3.59 10.81
CA LYS A 28 -10.92 3.84 9.41
C LYS A 28 -9.70 3.76 8.49
N PHE A 29 -8.52 4.14 9.01
CA PHE A 29 -7.30 4.26 8.22
C PHE A 29 -6.19 3.36 8.76
N TYR A 30 -5.35 2.85 7.84
CA TYR A 30 -4.16 2.06 8.17
C TYR A 30 -2.93 2.64 7.46
N LEU A 31 -1.86 2.90 8.20
CA LEU A 31 -0.57 3.33 7.62
C LEU A 31 0.12 2.13 6.96
N ALA A 32 -0.12 1.94 5.66
CA ALA A 32 0.46 0.87 4.84
C ALA A 32 1.81 1.30 4.26
N PHE A 33 2.73 1.76 5.12
CA PHE A 33 4.05 2.19 4.70
C PHE A 33 4.96 1.00 4.48
N GLU A 34 5.59 0.94 3.31
CA GLU A 34 6.58 -0.09 3.03
C GLU A 34 7.91 0.21 3.70
N ASN A 35 8.61 -0.87 4.03
CA ASN A 35 9.94 -0.81 4.64
C ASN A 35 11.00 -0.35 3.63
N ALA A 36 10.71 -0.48 2.32
CA ALA A 36 11.58 -0.14 1.22
C ALA A 36 10.77 0.55 0.06
N ASP A 37 11.30 1.55 -0.65
CA ASP A 37 10.65 2.31 -1.72
C ASP A 37 11.25 1.80 -3.02
N CYS A 38 10.97 0.52 -3.24
CA CYS A 38 11.47 -0.22 -4.37
C CYS A 38 10.41 -0.29 -5.45
N GLN A 39 10.84 -0.30 -6.71
CA GLN A 39 9.94 -0.51 -7.82
C GLN A 39 9.08 -1.77 -7.59
N ASP A 40 7.78 -1.62 -7.82
CA ASP A 40 6.76 -2.68 -7.72
C ASP A 40 6.62 -3.34 -6.32
N TYR A 41 7.23 -2.76 -5.28
CA TYR A 41 7.18 -3.30 -3.91
C TYR A 41 5.92 -2.81 -3.17
N VAL A 42 4.80 -3.51 -3.36
CA VAL A 42 3.54 -3.31 -2.64
C VAL A 42 3.13 -4.63 -1.99
N THR A 43 3.08 -4.67 -0.66
CA THR A 43 3.04 -5.91 0.13
C THR A 43 1.67 -6.18 0.78
N GLU A 44 1.63 -7.12 1.73
CA GLU A 44 0.44 -7.50 2.49
C GLU A 44 -0.20 -6.32 3.24
N LYS A 45 0.53 -5.23 3.48
CA LYS A 45 0.04 -4.06 4.21
C LYS A 45 -1.21 -3.45 3.56
N VAL A 46 -1.22 -3.35 2.23
CA VAL A 46 -2.39 -2.86 1.49
C VAL A 46 -3.48 -3.93 1.44
N TRP A 47 -3.13 -5.13 0.98
CA TRP A 47 -4.11 -6.17 0.68
C TRP A 47 -4.70 -6.84 1.92
N ARG A 48 -3.82 -7.43 2.74
CA ARG A 48 -4.20 -8.23 3.91
C ARG A 48 -4.48 -7.35 5.12
N ASN A 49 -3.67 -6.35 5.39
CA ASN A 49 -3.80 -5.58 6.62
C ASN A 49 -4.86 -4.48 6.51
N SER A 50 -5.08 -3.92 5.31
CA SER A 50 -6.04 -2.83 5.09
C SER A 50 -7.31 -3.29 4.37
N PHE A 51 -7.23 -3.62 3.08
CA PHE A 51 -8.42 -3.94 2.27
C PHE A 51 -9.23 -5.10 2.84
N LYS A 52 -8.59 -6.17 3.31
CA LYS A 52 -9.33 -7.30 3.90
C LYS A 52 -10.17 -6.91 5.12
N PHE A 53 -9.80 -5.84 5.83
CA PHE A 53 -10.43 -5.41 7.09
C PHE A 53 -11.11 -4.04 6.99
N ASN A 54 -11.53 -3.64 5.78
CA ASN A 54 -12.30 -2.42 5.51
C ASN A 54 -11.66 -1.12 6.00
N MET A 55 -10.33 -1.08 6.08
CA MET A 55 -9.56 0.13 6.34
C MET A 55 -9.03 0.71 5.04
N VAL A 56 -9.05 2.03 4.90
CA VAL A 56 -8.42 2.74 3.78
C VAL A 56 -6.91 2.83 4.03
N PRO A 57 -6.06 2.27 3.15
CA PRO A 57 -4.62 2.34 3.30
C PRO A 57 -4.11 3.75 2.97
N ILE A 58 -3.26 4.27 3.85
CA ILE A 58 -2.43 5.44 3.60
C ILE A 58 -1.03 4.94 3.23
N VAL A 59 -0.55 5.29 2.05
CA VAL A 59 0.70 4.77 1.47
C VAL A 59 1.73 5.88 1.26
N ARG A 60 2.99 5.47 1.19
CA ARG A 60 4.15 6.33 0.93
C ARG A 60 5.13 5.60 0.01
N GLY A 61 5.79 6.35 -0.88
CA GLY A 61 6.77 5.83 -1.84
C GLY A 61 6.55 6.39 -3.25
N ARG A 62 7.12 5.75 -4.26
CA ARG A 62 6.93 6.08 -5.68
C ARG A 62 5.47 5.88 -6.10
N ARG A 63 4.83 6.95 -6.59
CA ARG A 63 3.43 6.93 -7.06
C ARG A 63 3.14 5.83 -8.08
N ASN A 64 4.08 5.55 -8.98
CA ASN A 64 3.89 4.56 -10.05
C ASN A 64 3.72 3.13 -9.51
N ASN A 65 4.33 2.79 -8.37
CA ASN A 65 4.15 1.47 -7.75
C ASN A 65 2.67 1.23 -7.43
N PHE A 66 2.02 2.22 -6.83
CA PHE A 66 0.63 2.10 -6.43
C PHE A 66 -0.33 2.29 -7.60
N LYS A 67 -0.06 3.23 -8.51
CA LYS A 67 -0.91 3.50 -9.67
C LYS A 67 -1.04 2.30 -10.61
N ASN A 68 0.03 1.54 -10.78
CA ASN A 68 0.04 0.40 -11.71
C ASN A 68 -0.52 -0.89 -11.10
N ILE A 69 -0.50 -1.00 -9.76
CA ILE A 69 -0.82 -2.23 -9.04
C ILE A 69 -2.21 -2.17 -8.38
N LEU A 70 -2.59 -1.02 -7.82
CA LEU A 70 -3.81 -0.88 -7.03
C LEU A 70 -4.96 -0.30 -7.86
N PRO A 71 -6.21 -0.68 -7.55
CA PRO A 71 -7.36 -0.04 -8.14
C PRO A 71 -7.32 1.48 -7.97
N PRO A 72 -7.74 2.27 -8.97
CA PRO A 72 -7.85 3.72 -8.82
C PRO A 72 -8.74 4.08 -7.63
N TYR A 73 -8.40 5.17 -6.95
CA TYR A 73 -9.20 5.70 -5.83
C TYR A 73 -9.37 4.71 -4.65
N SER A 74 -8.49 3.71 -4.49
CA SER A 74 -8.55 2.75 -3.39
C SER A 74 -7.64 3.08 -2.20
N TYR A 75 -6.79 4.10 -2.31
CA TYR A 75 -5.77 4.43 -1.31
C TYR A 75 -5.49 5.92 -1.25
N ILE A 76 -4.96 6.38 -0.11
CA ILE A 76 -4.51 7.75 0.10
C ILE A 76 -2.98 7.78 -0.01
N HIS A 77 -2.44 8.53 -0.95
CA HIS A 77 -0.99 8.67 -1.09
C HIS A 77 -0.54 9.94 -0.38
N THR A 78 0.44 9.82 0.51
CA THR A 78 1.03 10.93 1.28
C THR A 78 1.52 12.08 0.40
N ASN A 79 2.23 11.79 -0.70
CA ASN A 79 2.68 12.81 -1.66
C ASN A 79 1.55 13.61 -2.37
N LYS A 80 0.26 13.39 -2.08
CA LYS A 80 -0.82 14.27 -2.58
C LYS A 80 -0.98 15.55 -1.78
N PHE A 81 -0.33 15.64 -0.62
CA PHE A 81 -0.42 16.73 0.32
C PHE A 81 0.94 17.39 0.46
N ASP A 82 0.95 18.70 0.61
CA ASP A 82 2.18 19.49 0.77
C ASP A 82 2.75 19.37 2.19
N SER A 83 1.96 18.86 3.14
CA SER A 83 2.33 18.71 4.55
C SER A 83 1.58 17.56 5.24
N HIS A 84 2.12 17.08 6.37
CA HIS A 84 1.40 16.14 7.25
C HIS A 84 0.14 16.78 7.80
N GLU A 85 0.17 18.11 7.89
CA GLU A 85 -0.87 18.97 8.38
C GLU A 85 -2.14 18.82 7.55
N GLU A 86 -1.96 19.01 6.25
CA GLU A 86 -2.98 18.94 5.21
C GLU A 86 -3.50 17.50 5.06
N LEU A 87 -2.61 16.50 5.09
CA LEU A 87 -3.03 15.09 5.14
C LEU A 87 -3.96 14.84 6.33
N ALA A 88 -3.58 15.29 7.53
CA ALA A 88 -4.40 15.09 8.73
C ALA A 88 -5.73 15.87 8.67
N GLN A 89 -5.78 17.05 8.02
CA GLN A 89 -7.04 17.75 7.74
C GLN A 89 -7.92 16.93 6.79
N TYR A 90 -7.34 16.37 5.72
CA TYR A 90 -8.05 15.52 4.78
C TYR A 90 -8.60 14.24 5.43
N LEU A 91 -7.82 13.58 6.29
CA LEU A 91 -8.28 12.40 7.04
C LEU A 91 -9.43 12.74 7.99
N LYS A 92 -9.40 13.90 8.65
CA LYS A 92 -10.52 14.38 9.47
C LYS A 92 -11.75 14.70 8.62
N TYR A 93 -11.57 15.29 7.45
CA TYR A 93 -12.66 15.50 6.51
C TYR A 93 -13.34 14.17 6.15
N LEU A 94 -12.57 13.15 5.76
CA LEU A 94 -13.11 11.83 5.47
C LEU A 94 -13.77 11.17 6.70
N ASP A 95 -13.19 11.34 7.89
CA ASP A 95 -13.77 10.80 9.11
C ASP A 95 -15.14 11.40 9.45
N ASN A 96 -15.37 12.67 9.10
CA ASN A 96 -16.64 13.36 9.33
C ASN A 96 -17.62 13.28 8.13
N ASN A 97 -17.22 12.67 7.01
CA ASN A 97 -18.03 12.57 5.79
C ASN A 97 -18.05 11.12 5.29
N ASP A 98 -18.99 10.33 5.80
CA ASP A 98 -19.06 8.90 5.50
C ASP A 98 -19.25 8.61 4.01
N ASP A 99 -19.97 9.45 3.27
CA ASP A 99 -20.12 9.30 1.80
C ASP A 99 -18.78 9.42 1.07
N GLU A 100 -17.95 10.39 1.46
CA GLU A 100 -16.62 10.60 0.87
C GLU A 100 -15.66 9.48 1.27
N TYR A 101 -15.73 9.02 2.52
CA TYR A 101 -15.00 7.85 2.97
C TYR A 101 -15.40 6.60 2.18
N ASN A 102 -16.70 6.38 1.96
CA ASN A 102 -17.23 5.21 1.28
C ASN A 102 -16.83 5.14 -0.20
N LYS A 103 -16.52 6.27 -0.84
CA LYS A 103 -15.96 6.31 -2.21
C LYS A 103 -14.66 5.51 -2.34
N TYR A 104 -13.85 5.41 -1.28
CA TYR A 104 -12.63 4.61 -1.25
C TYR A 104 -12.85 3.09 -1.32
N PHE A 105 -14.11 2.63 -1.29
CA PHE A 105 -14.46 1.22 -1.43
C PHE A 105 -15.22 0.90 -2.72
N GLU A 106 -15.51 1.91 -3.56
CA GLU A 106 -16.25 1.69 -4.80
C GLU A 106 -15.51 0.82 -5.81
N TRP A 107 -14.18 0.79 -5.75
CA TRP A 107 -13.36 -0.10 -6.57
C TRP A 107 -13.75 -1.57 -6.41
N ARG A 108 -14.35 -1.97 -5.29
CA ARG A 108 -14.81 -3.36 -5.07
C ARG A 108 -15.95 -3.77 -6.01
N LYS A 109 -16.63 -2.81 -6.63
CA LYS A 109 -17.66 -3.06 -7.64
C LYS A 109 -17.06 -3.62 -8.93
N THR A 110 -15.80 -3.31 -9.22
CA THR A 110 -15.14 -3.63 -10.51
C THR A 110 -13.86 -4.43 -10.36
N PHE A 111 -13.26 -4.48 -9.17
CA PHE A 111 -12.04 -5.25 -8.88
C PHE A 111 -12.28 -6.25 -7.75
N ILE A 112 -11.70 -7.43 -7.90
CA ILE A 112 -11.72 -8.50 -6.90
C ILE A 112 -10.31 -8.67 -6.36
N SER A 113 -10.15 -8.58 -5.04
CA SER A 113 -8.91 -8.97 -4.37
C SER A 113 -8.93 -10.49 -4.19
N PHE A 114 -8.04 -11.20 -4.90
CA PHE A 114 -7.93 -12.64 -4.79
C PHE A 114 -6.97 -13.04 -3.66
N ASN A 115 -7.33 -14.10 -2.94
CA ASN A 115 -6.35 -14.82 -2.13
C ASN A 115 -5.39 -15.57 -3.07
N SER A 116 -4.09 -15.45 -2.84
CA SER A 116 -3.08 -16.10 -3.66
C SER A 116 -3.21 -17.63 -3.67
N ALA A 117 -3.74 -18.23 -2.62
CA ALA A 117 -4.02 -19.67 -2.61
C ALA A 117 -5.13 -20.10 -3.60
N GLN A 118 -5.95 -19.15 -4.08
CA GLN A 118 -7.13 -19.44 -4.93
C GLN A 118 -6.96 -18.94 -6.37
N PHE A 119 -5.90 -18.20 -6.68
CA PHE A 119 -5.67 -17.68 -8.02
C PHE A 119 -4.88 -18.70 -8.85
N PRO A 120 -5.33 -19.08 -10.05
CA PRO A 120 -4.57 -19.99 -10.92
C PRO A 120 -3.44 -19.21 -11.59
N TYR A 121 -2.45 -18.75 -10.81
CA TYR A 121 -1.29 -18.01 -11.32
C TYR A 121 -0.60 -18.74 -12.46
N TYR A 122 -0.60 -20.07 -12.43
CA TYR A 122 -0.10 -20.91 -13.51
C TYR A 122 -0.88 -20.74 -14.82
N CYS A 123 -2.20 -20.59 -14.78
CA CYS A 123 -3.01 -20.32 -15.98
C CYS A 123 -2.73 -18.94 -16.54
N SER A 124 -2.62 -17.92 -15.68
CA SER A 124 -2.27 -16.56 -16.12
C SER A 124 -0.86 -16.48 -16.68
N LEU A 125 0.10 -17.18 -16.06
CA LEU A 125 1.46 -17.31 -16.57
C LEU A 125 1.47 -18.05 -17.92
N CYS A 126 0.80 -19.19 -18.02
CA CYS A 126 0.68 -19.96 -19.25
C CYS A 126 0.10 -19.10 -20.39
N ARG A 127 -1.00 -18.39 -20.12
CA ARG A 127 -1.60 -17.44 -21.07
C ARG A 127 -0.60 -16.38 -21.52
N GLN A 128 0.13 -15.75 -20.60
CA GLN A 128 1.13 -14.75 -20.93
C GLN A 128 2.29 -15.32 -21.75
N LEU A 129 2.76 -16.53 -21.43
CA LEU A 129 3.80 -17.22 -22.20
C LEU A 129 3.34 -17.52 -23.65
N HIS A 130 2.08 -17.91 -23.81
CA HIS A 130 1.50 -18.12 -25.14
C HIS A 130 1.29 -16.81 -25.92
N MET A 131 0.77 -15.76 -25.27
CA MET A 131 0.52 -14.47 -25.92
C MET A 131 1.82 -13.75 -26.31
N ASN A 132 2.89 -13.94 -25.54
CA ASN A 132 4.20 -13.33 -25.80
C ASN A 132 5.16 -14.30 -26.50
N LYS A 133 4.63 -15.34 -27.17
CA LYS A 133 5.46 -16.34 -27.85
C LYS A 133 6.41 -15.66 -28.85
N GLY A 134 7.71 -15.90 -28.67
CA GLY A 134 8.77 -15.32 -29.52
C GLY A 134 9.41 -14.04 -28.96
N GLN A 135 8.77 -13.36 -28.01
CA GLN A 135 9.42 -12.29 -27.27
C GLN A 135 10.38 -12.90 -26.26
N LYS A 136 11.67 -12.57 -26.36
CA LYS A 136 12.70 -13.05 -25.44
C LYS A 136 13.26 -11.86 -24.67
N LYS A 137 13.24 -11.97 -23.35
CA LYS A 137 13.92 -11.05 -22.44
C LYS A 137 14.76 -11.88 -21.48
N TRP A 138 16.06 -11.63 -21.43
CA TRP A 138 16.97 -12.29 -20.50
C TRP A 138 17.75 -11.22 -19.73
N TYR A 139 18.10 -11.55 -18.49
CA TYR A 139 18.98 -10.73 -17.67
C TYR A 139 20.25 -11.53 -17.42
N ASN A 140 21.40 -10.99 -17.84
CA ASN A 140 22.69 -11.68 -17.72
C ASN A 140 23.10 -11.89 -16.25
N ASP A 141 22.62 -11.01 -15.37
CA ASP A 141 22.84 -11.09 -13.93
C ASP A 141 21.55 -10.66 -13.22
N ILE A 142 20.87 -11.66 -12.66
CA ILE A 142 19.60 -11.45 -11.97
C ILE A 142 19.78 -10.65 -10.68
N TRP A 143 20.91 -10.80 -9.99
CA TRP A 143 21.20 -10.11 -8.74
C TRP A 143 21.49 -8.63 -9.00
N LYS A 144 22.24 -8.34 -10.06
CA LYS A 144 22.47 -6.98 -10.50
C LYS A 144 21.19 -6.32 -11.00
N TRP A 145 20.31 -7.06 -11.68
CA TRP A 145 19.01 -6.52 -12.13
C TRP A 145 18.07 -6.25 -10.95
N TYR A 146 17.94 -7.20 -10.01
CA TYR A 146 17.04 -7.13 -8.85
C TYR A 146 17.79 -6.75 -7.56
N SER A 147 18.66 -5.73 -7.65
CA SER A 147 19.40 -5.20 -6.52
C SER A 147 18.67 -4.03 -5.87
N ILE A 148 18.88 -3.85 -4.57
CA ILE A 148 18.35 -2.70 -3.82
C ILE A 148 18.78 -1.38 -4.47
N GLU A 149 20.06 -1.25 -4.83
CA GLU A 149 20.62 -0.04 -5.45
C GLU A 149 19.90 0.37 -6.74
N LYS A 150 19.45 -0.60 -7.55
CA LYS A 150 18.74 -0.29 -8.80
C LYS A 150 17.24 -0.13 -8.63
N GLN A 151 16.65 -0.92 -7.74
CA GLN A 151 15.21 -0.99 -7.62
C GLN A 151 14.68 0.06 -6.65
N CYS A 152 15.46 0.46 -5.65
CA CYS A 152 15.00 1.22 -4.50
C CYS A 152 15.53 2.65 -4.47
N ASN A 153 14.68 3.58 -4.05
CA ASN A 153 15.14 4.90 -3.61
C ASN A 153 15.74 4.82 -2.20
N ASP A 154 16.66 5.72 -1.91
CA ASP A 154 17.13 5.95 -0.55
C ASP A 154 16.03 6.66 0.27
N TYR A 155 15.60 6.05 1.37
CA TYR A 155 14.58 6.61 2.27
C TYR A 155 14.98 7.93 2.91
N THR A 156 16.28 8.14 3.11
CA THR A 156 16.76 9.35 3.78
C THR A 156 16.44 10.61 2.96
N SER A 157 16.38 10.49 1.63
CA SER A 157 15.98 11.58 0.73
C SER A 157 14.47 11.91 0.74
N MET A 158 13.64 11.08 1.37
CA MET A 158 12.18 11.23 1.42
C MET A 158 11.65 11.64 2.80
N ILE A 159 12.52 11.74 3.80
CA ILE A 159 12.20 12.34 5.09
C ILE A 159 12.63 13.81 4.97
N PRO A 160 11.69 14.77 4.94
CA PRO A 160 12.07 16.18 5.02
C PRO A 160 12.95 16.38 6.26
N GLU A 161 14.04 17.13 6.15
CA GLU A 161 15.00 17.39 7.24
C GLU A 161 14.35 17.97 8.51
N ASN A 162 13.10 18.43 8.43
CA ASN A 162 12.35 19.09 9.49
C ASN A 162 11.42 18.16 10.30
N ILE A 163 11.74 16.87 10.48
CA ILE A 163 11.08 16.03 11.51
C ILE A 163 11.87 16.11 12.83
N ASN A 164 12.13 17.32 13.28
CA ASN A 164 12.62 17.63 14.62
C ASN A 164 11.91 18.93 15.05
N ASP A 165 10.61 18.85 15.33
CA ASP A 165 9.86 19.79 16.18
C ASP A 165 8.56 19.12 16.65
#